data_AF-A0A6N8Z2X0-F1
#
_entry.id   AF-A0A6N8Z2X0-F1
#
_cell.length_a   1.000
_cell.length_b   1.000
_cell.length_c   1.000
_cell.angle_alpha   90.00
_cell.angle_beta   90.00
_cell.angle_gamma   90.00
#
_symmetry.space_group_name_H-M   'P 1'
#
loop_
_entity.id
_entity.type
_entity.pdbx_description
1 polymer ?
#
loop_
_entity_poly.entity_id
_entity_poly.type
_entity_poly.pdbx_seq_one_letter_code
_entity_poly.pdbx_strand_id
1 'polypeptide(L)'
;MALLALVIAAAGCFSPRSNEEALPPLGGPEYSALMVSSDLAKGNNRLVFALVSRDNVPVSAQQAQVVARYTPSGSDVSEERATAEANFLPWPPEGSNRGVFVAALPFDVSGDATPANPGLWELDITATTAEGSTVETTTAVRVASSPSTPEVGAHAPLSVTPTADNVDDLSHITSALHPDPDLYRLSIHEALEEGKPLVVLFSTPAFCVSATCGPQLEILGQLKDRYGDQANFIHVEVFEDPHLIEGNRTGARQVPAVGEWGLPTEPWTFVVDREGRVSDKFEQFTPEDVLEEALKKVL
;
A
#
# COMPACT_ATOMS: atom_id res chain seq x y z
N MET A 1 22.21 97.44 5.10
CA MET A 1 23.40 96.60 4.81
C MET A 1 22.90 95.20 4.52
N ALA A 2 23.26 94.69 3.34
CA ALA A 2 22.85 93.39 2.82
C ALA A 2 23.32 92.23 3.72
N LEU A 3 22.53 91.15 3.79
CA LEU A 3 23.06 89.81 3.55
C LEU A 3 21.94 88.79 3.25
N LEU A 4 22.17 88.07 2.16
CA LEU A 4 21.48 86.90 1.62
C LEU A 4 21.58 85.71 2.58
N ALA A 5 20.54 84.87 2.68
CA ALA A 5 20.69 83.44 2.99
C ALA A 5 19.48 82.60 2.50
N LEU A 6 19.64 82.07 1.29
CA LEU A 6 19.29 80.73 0.79
C LEU A 6 18.00 80.04 1.28
N VAL A 7 16.97 80.03 0.42
CA VAL A 7 15.85 79.07 0.47
C VAL A 7 16.23 77.87 -0.40
N ILE A 8 16.37 76.68 0.21
CA ILE A 8 16.57 75.42 -0.52
C ILE A 8 15.20 74.78 -0.76
N ALA A 9 14.77 74.77 -2.02
CA ALA A 9 13.65 73.97 -2.49
C ALA A 9 14.14 72.54 -2.77
N ALA A 10 13.74 71.58 -1.94
CA ALA A 10 13.93 70.16 -2.23
C ALA A 10 12.75 69.68 -3.10
N ALA A 11 13.02 69.55 -4.39
CA ALA A 11 12.14 68.90 -5.35
C ALA A 11 11.97 67.41 -4.98
N GLY A 12 10.75 66.91 -5.12
CA GLY A 12 10.41 65.52 -4.88
C GLY A 12 11.10 64.58 -5.88
N CYS A 13 11.60 63.46 -5.37
CA CYS A 13 11.76 62.23 -6.12
C CYS A 13 10.86 61.19 -5.47
N PHE A 14 9.66 61.05 -6.04
CA PHE A 14 8.77 59.94 -5.78
C PHE A 14 9.37 58.74 -6.52
N SER A 15 10.09 57.86 -5.82
CA SER A 15 10.55 56.60 -6.40
C SER A 15 9.33 55.74 -6.71
N PRO A 16 9.12 55.30 -7.97
CA PRO A 16 8.04 54.35 -8.25
C PRO A 16 8.37 53.05 -7.52
N ARG A 17 7.36 52.53 -6.81
CA ARG A 17 7.34 51.17 -6.25
C ARG A 17 7.82 50.22 -7.35
N SER A 18 8.91 49.51 -7.06
CA SER A 18 9.25 48.27 -7.75
C SER A 18 8.00 47.40 -7.75
N ASN A 19 7.49 47.06 -8.94
CA ASN A 19 6.65 45.88 -9.11
C ASN A 19 7.46 44.71 -8.57
N GLU A 20 7.16 44.26 -7.36
CA GLU A 20 7.40 42.87 -7.00
C GLU A 20 6.52 42.07 -7.96
N GLU A 21 7.11 41.58 -9.04
CA GLU A 21 6.54 40.44 -9.76
C GLU A 21 6.39 39.35 -8.72
N ALA A 22 5.14 39.07 -8.35
CA ALA A 22 4.80 37.94 -7.53
C ALA A 22 5.43 36.71 -8.19
N LEU A 23 6.32 36.03 -7.45
CA LEU A 23 6.82 34.72 -7.87
C LEU A 23 5.59 33.90 -8.31
N PRO A 24 5.62 33.25 -9.48
CA PRO A 24 4.53 32.37 -9.87
C PRO A 24 4.32 31.39 -8.71
N PRO A 25 3.06 31.12 -8.31
CA PRO A 25 2.81 30.15 -7.25
C PRO A 25 3.58 28.88 -7.59
N LEU A 26 4.30 28.33 -6.62
CA LEU A 26 4.96 27.02 -6.74
C LEU A 26 3.86 25.99 -7.07
N GLY A 27 3.61 25.80 -8.36
CA GLY A 27 2.43 25.15 -8.88
C GLY A 27 2.68 23.66 -9.09
N GLY A 28 2.39 22.85 -8.08
CA GLY A 28 2.22 21.40 -8.25
C GLY A 28 0.83 21.06 -8.80
N PRO A 29 0.52 19.78 -9.06
CA PRO A 29 -0.86 19.37 -9.36
C PRO A 29 -1.79 19.66 -8.17
N GLU A 30 -3.09 19.83 -8.43
CA GLU A 30 -4.09 19.98 -7.35
C GLU A 30 -4.27 18.67 -6.57
N TYR A 31 -4.13 17.53 -7.25
CA TYR A 31 -4.27 16.20 -6.69
C TYR A 31 -3.10 15.31 -7.08
N SER A 32 -2.76 14.38 -6.20
CA SER A 32 -1.73 13.37 -6.42
C SER A 32 -2.28 11.99 -6.09
N ALA A 33 -1.90 11.00 -6.89
CA ALA A 33 -2.12 9.60 -6.58
C ALA A 33 -0.88 8.99 -5.91
N LEU A 34 -1.05 8.50 -4.69
CA LEU A 34 -0.03 7.80 -3.92
C LEU A 34 -0.24 6.30 -4.12
N MET A 35 0.69 5.66 -4.82
CA MET A 35 0.66 4.22 -5.00
C MET A 35 0.93 3.52 -3.67
N VAL A 36 0.03 2.61 -3.33
CA VAL A 36 0.16 1.78 -2.13
C VAL A 36 0.57 0.35 -2.51
N SER A 37 0.15 -0.13 -3.69
CA SER A 37 0.70 -1.35 -4.27
C SER A 37 2.19 -1.23 -4.54
N SER A 38 2.95 -2.24 -4.15
CA SER A 38 4.40 -2.27 -4.34
C SER A 38 4.91 -3.48 -5.14
N ASP A 39 4.10 -4.53 -5.29
CA ASP A 39 4.46 -5.75 -6.02
C ASP A 39 3.68 -5.89 -7.35
N LEU A 40 3.75 -4.84 -8.18
CA LEU A 40 3.12 -4.86 -9.51
C LEU A 40 4.00 -5.61 -10.51
N ALA A 41 3.42 -6.60 -11.19
CA ALA A 41 4.11 -7.42 -12.18
C ALA A 41 3.25 -7.67 -13.42
N LYS A 42 3.82 -8.29 -14.47
CA LYS A 42 3.05 -8.70 -15.65
C LYS A 42 1.90 -9.64 -15.24
N GLY A 43 0.71 -9.41 -15.79
CA GLY A 43 -0.50 -10.17 -15.49
C GLY A 43 -1.60 -9.30 -14.84
N ASN A 44 -2.54 -9.94 -14.17
CA ASN A 44 -3.62 -9.25 -13.45
C ASN A 44 -3.13 -8.81 -12.07
N ASN A 45 -3.25 -7.53 -11.76
CA ASN A 45 -2.78 -6.97 -10.50
C ASN A 45 -3.93 -6.33 -9.74
N ARG A 46 -3.89 -6.46 -8.41
CA ARG A 46 -4.71 -5.65 -7.51
C ARG A 46 -4.01 -4.32 -7.29
N LEU A 47 -4.39 -3.32 -8.08
CA LEU A 47 -3.90 -1.96 -7.98
C LEU A 47 -4.56 -1.25 -6.79
N VAL A 48 -3.76 -0.68 -5.91
CA VAL A 48 -4.18 0.05 -4.71
C VAL A 48 -3.48 1.40 -4.67
N PHE A 49 -4.25 2.47 -4.53
CA PHE A 49 -3.71 3.83 -4.45
C PHE A 49 -4.59 4.72 -3.57
N ALA A 50 -4.01 5.76 -2.98
CA ALA A 50 -4.75 6.82 -2.32
C ALA A 50 -4.73 8.09 -3.17
N LEU A 51 -5.79 8.90 -3.09
CA LEU A 51 -5.83 10.23 -3.67
C LEU A 51 -5.69 11.27 -2.56
N VAL A 52 -4.83 12.27 -2.79
CA VAL A 52 -4.63 13.38 -1.85
C VAL A 52 -4.64 14.71 -2.60
N SER A 53 -5.16 15.75 -1.96
CA SER A 53 -5.02 17.12 -2.45
C SER A 53 -3.59 17.63 -2.23
N ARG A 54 -3.27 18.77 -2.84
CA ARG A 54 -1.99 19.48 -2.64
C ARG A 54 -1.70 19.81 -1.18
N ASP A 55 -2.74 20.01 -0.38
CA ASP A 55 -2.63 20.27 1.06
C ASP A 55 -2.51 18.97 1.88
N ASN A 56 -2.25 17.83 1.23
CA ASN A 56 -2.18 16.48 1.81
C ASN A 56 -3.48 16.05 2.49
N VAL A 57 -4.62 16.56 2.03
CA VAL A 57 -5.93 16.12 2.51
C VAL A 57 -6.37 14.89 1.73
N PRO A 58 -6.70 13.76 2.38
CA PRO A 58 -7.25 12.59 1.69
C PRO A 58 -8.52 12.94 0.91
N VAL A 59 -8.57 12.45 -0.33
CA VAL A 59 -9.71 12.60 -1.22
C VAL A 59 -10.54 11.32 -1.17
N SER A 60 -11.82 11.49 -0.85
CA SER A 60 -12.79 10.41 -0.87
C SER A 60 -13.77 10.60 -2.03
N ALA A 61 -13.96 9.55 -2.79
CA ALA A 61 -14.96 9.44 -3.85
C ALA A 61 -15.52 8.01 -3.80
N GLN A 62 -16.68 7.75 -4.42
CA GLN A 62 -17.20 6.38 -4.45
C GLN A 62 -16.31 5.48 -5.32
N GLN A 63 -15.89 6.01 -6.47
CA GLN A 63 -15.12 5.31 -7.49
C GLN A 63 -14.17 6.27 -8.20
N ALA A 64 -13.16 5.71 -8.86
CA ALA A 64 -12.25 6.41 -9.75
C ALA A 64 -12.06 5.61 -11.03
N GLN A 65 -11.99 6.28 -12.18
CA GLN A 65 -11.58 5.66 -13.43
C GLN A 65 -10.06 5.72 -13.53
N VAL A 66 -9.42 4.58 -13.78
CA VAL A 66 -7.99 4.46 -14.05
C VAL A 66 -7.80 4.06 -15.51
N VAL A 67 -6.99 4.83 -16.22
CA VAL A 67 -6.55 4.53 -17.59
C VAL A 67 -5.04 4.29 -17.56
N ALA A 68 -4.63 3.10 -17.94
CA ALA A 68 -3.24 2.68 -17.94
C ALA A 68 -2.65 2.84 -19.34
N ARG A 69 -1.62 3.67 -19.44
CA ARG A 69 -0.91 3.98 -20.67
C ARG A 69 0.53 3.48 -20.61
N TYR A 70 1.01 2.98 -21.74
CA TYR A 70 2.37 2.49 -21.87
C TYR A 70 3.05 3.19 -23.05
N THR A 71 4.24 3.72 -22.80
CA THR A 71 5.10 4.32 -23.82
C THR A 71 6.28 3.39 -24.10
N PRO A 72 6.35 2.72 -25.27
CA PRO A 72 7.45 1.84 -25.61
C PRO A 72 8.80 2.57 -25.69
N SER A 73 9.89 1.84 -25.45
CA SER A 73 11.25 2.36 -25.57
C SER A 73 11.51 2.99 -26.94
N GLY A 74 11.96 4.25 -26.95
CA GLY A 74 12.29 4.96 -28.20
C GLY A 74 11.07 5.40 -29.03
N SER A 75 9.88 5.33 -28.44
CA SER A 75 8.65 5.93 -28.96
C SER A 75 8.30 7.19 -28.17
N ASP A 76 7.73 8.19 -28.83
CA ASP A 76 7.07 9.34 -28.19
C ASP A 76 5.54 9.15 -28.13
N VAL A 77 5.05 7.98 -28.58
CA VAL A 77 3.63 7.63 -28.60
C VAL A 77 3.31 6.77 -27.38
N SER A 78 2.44 7.31 -26.52
CA SER A 78 1.82 6.61 -25.39
C SER A 78 0.53 5.92 -25.86
N GLU A 79 0.42 4.62 -25.61
CA GLU A 79 -0.73 3.80 -25.97
C GLU A 79 -1.60 3.53 -24.75
N GLU A 80 -2.92 3.70 -24.87
CA GLU A 80 -3.84 3.18 -23.87
C GLU A 80 -3.93 1.66 -23.99
N ARG A 81 -3.62 0.96 -22.90
CA ARG A 81 -3.51 -0.51 -22.89
C ARG A 81 -4.60 -1.17 -22.06
N ALA A 82 -5.04 -0.51 -20.99
CA ALA A 82 -6.06 -1.02 -20.09
C ALA A 82 -6.81 0.12 -19.40
N THR A 83 -8.05 -0.15 -19.05
CA THR A 83 -8.91 0.79 -18.33
C THR A 83 -9.67 0.01 -17.25
N ALA A 84 -9.71 0.53 -16.03
CA ALA A 84 -10.36 -0.13 -14.89
C ALA A 84 -11.07 0.89 -14.01
N GLU A 85 -12.21 0.48 -13.46
CA GLU A 85 -12.89 1.22 -12.39
C GLU A 85 -12.32 0.77 -11.05
N ALA A 86 -11.86 1.73 -10.25
CA ALA A 86 -11.36 1.52 -8.91
C ALA A 86 -12.43 1.91 -7.89
N ASN A 87 -12.76 0.99 -6.99
CA ASN A 87 -13.73 1.24 -5.92
C ASN A 87 -13.03 1.77 -4.68
N PHE A 88 -13.64 2.73 -4.01
CA PHE A 88 -13.10 3.22 -2.74
C PHE A 88 -13.34 2.20 -1.62
N LEU A 89 -12.25 1.84 -0.98
CA LEU A 89 -12.17 0.97 0.17
C LEU A 89 -11.81 1.83 1.40
N PRO A 90 -12.76 2.10 2.31
CA PRO A 90 -12.45 2.78 3.55
C PRO A 90 -11.50 1.95 4.40
N TRP A 91 -10.53 2.60 5.02
CA TRP A 91 -9.64 1.98 5.99
C TRP A 91 -10.16 2.16 7.42
N PRO A 92 -9.90 1.20 8.32
CA PRO A 92 -10.24 1.34 9.73
C PRO A 92 -9.56 2.55 10.39
N PRO A 93 -10.18 3.13 11.45
CA PRO A 93 -11.51 2.79 11.97
C PRO A 93 -12.63 3.26 11.02
N GLU A 94 -13.79 2.61 11.10
CA GLU A 94 -14.97 3.00 10.33
C GLU A 94 -15.34 4.48 10.55
N GLY A 95 -15.83 5.12 9.49
CA GLY A 95 -16.17 6.55 9.52
C GLY A 95 -14.97 7.49 9.50
N SER A 96 -13.73 6.97 9.38
CA SER A 96 -12.58 7.80 9.04
C SER A 96 -12.67 8.25 7.57
N ASN A 97 -12.09 9.43 7.25
CA ASN A 97 -11.92 9.86 5.86
C ASN A 97 -10.66 9.22 5.22
N ARG A 98 -10.22 8.06 5.72
CA ARG A 98 -9.04 7.33 5.23
C ARG A 98 -9.51 6.16 4.40
N GLY A 99 -8.80 5.88 3.33
CA GLY A 99 -9.09 4.76 2.46
C GLY A 99 -8.21 4.79 1.23
N VAL A 100 -8.43 3.80 0.39
CA VAL A 100 -7.71 3.59 -0.86
C VAL A 100 -8.69 3.22 -1.95
N PHE A 101 -8.33 3.47 -3.19
CA PHE A 101 -9.03 2.95 -4.35
C PHE A 101 -8.40 1.62 -4.76
N VAL A 102 -9.24 0.63 -5.05
CA VAL A 102 -8.82 -0.71 -5.43
C VAL A 102 -9.39 -1.06 -6.81
N ALA A 103 -8.53 -1.44 -7.74
CA ALA A 103 -8.90 -1.92 -9.08
C ALA A 103 -8.15 -3.21 -9.43
N ALA A 104 -8.78 -4.05 -10.25
CA ALA A 104 -8.07 -5.09 -10.97
C ALA A 104 -7.59 -4.51 -12.31
N LEU A 105 -6.27 -4.49 -12.53
CA LEU A 105 -5.67 -3.91 -13.73
C LEU A 105 -4.69 -4.89 -14.37
N PRO A 106 -4.88 -5.28 -15.64
CA PRO A 106 -3.94 -6.12 -16.37
C PRO A 106 -2.77 -5.28 -16.90
N PHE A 107 -1.55 -5.77 -16.68
CA PHE A 107 -0.33 -5.27 -17.33
C PHE A 107 0.25 -6.34 -18.23
N ASP A 108 0.30 -6.09 -19.54
CA ASP A 108 0.77 -7.06 -20.53
C ASP A 108 2.28 -6.94 -20.84
N VAL A 109 2.88 -5.82 -20.44
CA VAL A 109 4.29 -5.49 -20.63
C VAL A 109 4.92 -5.13 -19.27
N SER A 110 6.05 -5.73 -18.96
CA SER A 110 6.92 -5.32 -17.86
C SER A 110 7.90 -4.22 -18.30
N GLY A 111 8.33 -3.36 -17.39
CA GLY A 111 9.32 -2.33 -17.68
C GLY A 111 9.96 -1.77 -16.42
N ASP A 112 11.29 -1.63 -16.48
CA ASP A 112 12.06 -0.86 -15.51
C ASP A 112 12.16 0.59 -15.97
N ALA A 113 11.87 1.55 -15.09
CA ALA A 113 12.30 2.93 -15.33
C ALA A 113 13.81 3.02 -15.37
N THR A 114 14.32 3.26 -16.56
CA THR A 114 15.66 3.76 -16.77
C THR A 114 15.57 5.24 -17.16
N PRO A 115 16.60 6.06 -16.87
CA PRO A 115 16.63 7.45 -17.32
C PRO A 115 16.57 7.62 -18.85
N ALA A 116 16.95 6.58 -19.61
CA ALA A 116 16.97 6.58 -21.08
C ALA A 116 15.68 6.05 -21.73
N ASN A 117 14.89 5.31 -20.97
CA ASN A 117 13.58 4.80 -21.32
C ASN A 117 12.85 4.53 -20.01
N PRO A 118 11.90 5.39 -19.59
CA PRO A 118 11.22 5.14 -18.35
C PRO A 118 10.39 3.85 -18.44
N GLY A 119 9.94 3.37 -19.61
CA GLY A 119 9.19 2.11 -19.71
C GLY A 119 8.10 1.93 -18.64
N LEU A 120 7.64 3.06 -18.10
CA LEU A 120 6.75 3.16 -16.95
C LEU A 120 5.35 3.12 -17.51
N TRP A 121 4.49 2.52 -16.74
CA TRP A 121 3.07 2.65 -16.97
C TRP A 121 2.62 3.97 -16.36
N GLU A 122 2.05 4.83 -17.18
CA GLU A 122 1.37 6.04 -16.70
C GLU A 122 -0.08 5.66 -16.38
N LEU A 123 -0.56 6.08 -15.22
CA LEU A 123 -1.93 5.87 -14.78
C LEU A 123 -2.60 7.23 -14.71
N ASP A 124 -3.51 7.48 -15.64
CA ASP A 124 -4.39 8.64 -15.61
C ASP A 124 -5.62 8.29 -14.78
N ILE A 125 -5.84 9.06 -13.72
CA ILE A 125 -6.85 8.78 -12.71
C ILE A 125 -7.82 9.95 -12.66
N THR A 126 -9.09 9.63 -12.82
CA THR A 126 -10.18 10.61 -12.72
C THR A 126 -11.22 10.14 -11.71
N ALA A 127 -11.68 11.03 -10.86
CA ALA A 127 -12.74 10.74 -9.89
C ALA A 127 -13.66 11.96 -9.72
N THR A 128 -14.84 11.72 -9.18
CA THR A 128 -15.77 12.78 -8.80
C THR A 128 -16.09 12.63 -7.31
N THR A 129 -15.79 13.67 -6.53
CA THR A 129 -16.07 13.66 -5.09
C THR A 129 -17.57 13.76 -4.82
N ALA A 130 -18.00 13.48 -3.58
CA ALA A 130 -19.40 13.60 -3.18
C ALA A 130 -19.94 15.03 -3.35
N GLU A 131 -19.07 16.04 -3.24
CA GLU A 131 -19.38 17.46 -3.43
C GLU A 131 -19.44 17.88 -4.91
N GLY A 132 -19.17 16.96 -5.84
CA GLY A 132 -19.19 17.21 -7.29
C GLY A 132 -17.89 17.78 -7.86
N SER A 133 -16.82 17.85 -7.07
CA SER A 133 -15.50 18.27 -7.54
C SER A 133 -14.89 17.19 -8.42
N THR A 134 -14.30 17.59 -9.56
CA THR A 134 -13.54 16.68 -10.42
C THR A 134 -12.10 16.59 -9.94
N VAL A 135 -11.60 15.37 -9.79
CA VAL A 135 -10.24 15.06 -9.39
C VAL A 135 -9.56 14.43 -10.58
N GLU A 136 -8.48 15.04 -11.07
CA GLU A 136 -7.66 14.53 -12.17
C GLU A 136 -6.20 14.52 -11.73
N THR A 137 -5.53 13.38 -11.93
CA THR A 137 -4.10 13.25 -11.62
C THR A 137 -3.49 12.14 -12.47
N THR A 138 -2.17 12.22 -12.66
CA THR A 138 -1.39 11.18 -13.33
C THR A 138 -0.30 10.71 -12.38
N THR A 139 -0.06 9.42 -12.34
CA THR A 139 1.07 8.82 -11.62
C THR A 139 1.76 7.79 -12.50
N ALA A 140 2.99 7.41 -12.15
CA ALA A 140 3.76 6.44 -12.90
C ALA A 140 4.09 5.24 -12.02
N VAL A 141 3.94 4.03 -12.57
CA VAL A 141 4.17 2.78 -11.87
C VAL A 141 5.14 1.88 -12.64
N ARG A 142 5.99 1.19 -11.87
CA ARG A 142 6.87 0.14 -12.41
C ARG A 142 6.11 -1.18 -12.41
N VAL A 143 6.27 -1.94 -13.48
CA VAL A 143 5.69 -3.29 -13.60
C VAL A 143 6.84 -4.27 -13.82
N ALA A 144 7.09 -5.14 -12.84
CA ALA A 144 8.12 -6.16 -12.93
C ALA A 144 7.75 -7.29 -13.91
N SER A 145 8.74 -8.08 -14.36
CA SER A 145 8.46 -9.27 -15.19
C SER A 145 7.76 -10.38 -14.40
N SER A 146 8.04 -10.46 -13.10
CA SER A 146 7.45 -11.39 -12.14
C SER A 146 7.33 -10.68 -10.79
N PRO A 147 6.34 -11.01 -9.96
CA PRO A 147 6.25 -10.46 -8.61
C PRO A 147 7.42 -10.92 -7.74
N SER A 148 7.74 -10.16 -6.70
CA SER A 148 8.68 -10.57 -5.66
C SER A 148 8.04 -11.57 -4.70
N THR A 149 6.73 -11.47 -4.50
CA THR A 149 5.97 -12.39 -3.63
C THR A 149 5.51 -13.64 -4.40
N PRO A 150 5.23 -14.77 -3.72
CA PRO A 150 4.72 -15.98 -4.35
C PRO A 150 3.58 -15.71 -5.33
N GLU A 151 3.68 -16.28 -6.53
CA GLU A 151 2.65 -16.17 -7.56
C GLU A 151 1.43 -17.01 -7.20
N VAL A 152 0.25 -16.57 -7.64
CA VAL A 152 -0.95 -17.41 -7.60
C VAL A 152 -0.70 -18.69 -8.43
N GLY A 153 -0.95 -19.84 -7.83
CA GLY A 153 -0.69 -21.18 -8.37
C GLY A 153 0.70 -21.75 -8.02
N ALA A 154 1.64 -20.92 -7.55
CA ALA A 154 2.94 -21.40 -7.07
C ALA A 154 2.82 -22.04 -5.68
N HIS A 155 3.76 -22.91 -5.33
CA HIS A 155 3.85 -23.43 -3.97
C HIS A 155 4.22 -22.33 -2.98
N ALA A 156 3.52 -22.28 -1.85
CA ALA A 156 3.89 -21.40 -0.74
C ALA A 156 5.26 -21.81 -0.17
N PRO A 157 6.11 -20.85 0.24
CA PRO A 157 7.34 -21.17 0.95
C PRO A 157 7.08 -21.96 2.24
N LEU A 158 7.82 -23.05 2.44
CA LEU A 158 7.77 -23.90 3.63
C LEU A 158 8.53 -23.26 4.81
N SER A 159 8.15 -22.03 5.15
CA SER A 159 8.83 -21.23 6.16
C SER A 159 8.72 -21.86 7.55
N VAL A 160 9.84 -21.86 8.28
CA VAL A 160 9.85 -22.14 9.72
C VAL A 160 9.63 -20.82 10.45
N THR A 161 8.54 -20.75 11.19
CA THR A 161 8.03 -19.56 11.88
C THR A 161 7.88 -19.87 13.37
N PRO A 162 8.16 -18.92 14.26
CA PRO A 162 8.00 -19.13 15.70
C PRO A 162 6.57 -19.52 16.08
N THR A 163 6.45 -20.43 17.04
CA THR A 163 5.16 -20.85 17.62
C THR A 163 5.11 -20.50 19.11
N ALA A 164 3.90 -20.53 19.68
CA ALA A 164 3.68 -20.30 21.11
C ALA A 164 4.48 -21.28 22.00
N ASP A 165 4.71 -22.51 21.53
CA ASP A 165 5.47 -23.53 22.27
C ASP A 165 6.99 -23.27 22.26
N ASN A 166 7.47 -22.33 21.43
CA ASN A 166 8.89 -22.02 21.30
C ASN A 166 9.32 -20.78 22.11
N VAL A 167 8.38 -20.10 22.78
CA VAL A 167 8.66 -18.87 23.52
C VAL A 167 8.00 -18.87 24.90
N ASP A 168 8.60 -18.15 25.83
CA ASP A 168 8.06 -18.01 27.19
C ASP A 168 6.83 -17.08 27.23
N ASP A 169 6.76 -16.11 26.32
CA ASP A 169 5.69 -15.11 26.22
C ASP A 169 5.42 -14.77 24.75
N LEU A 170 4.15 -14.64 24.38
CA LEU A 170 3.75 -14.34 22.98
C LEU A 170 4.29 -12.99 22.51
N SER A 171 4.55 -12.02 23.39
CA SER A 171 5.19 -10.75 23.03
C SER A 171 6.57 -10.91 22.40
N HIS A 172 7.18 -12.09 22.47
CA HIS A 172 8.44 -12.40 21.76
C HIS A 172 8.23 -12.71 20.27
N ILE A 173 7.00 -12.96 19.82
CA ILE A 173 6.67 -13.37 18.45
C ILE A 173 5.50 -12.59 17.84
N THR A 174 4.92 -11.65 18.59
CA THR A 174 3.90 -10.73 18.09
C THR A 174 3.88 -9.43 18.87
N SER A 175 3.72 -8.32 18.16
CA SER A 175 3.49 -7.00 18.75
C SER A 175 2.00 -6.72 19.04
N ALA A 176 1.09 -7.66 18.76
CA ALA A 176 -0.32 -7.50 19.07
C ALA A 176 -0.55 -7.28 20.58
N LEU A 177 -1.37 -6.29 20.93
CA LEU A 177 -1.68 -5.98 22.33
C LEU A 177 -2.48 -7.10 23.03
N HIS A 178 -3.37 -7.74 22.26
CA HIS A 178 -4.23 -8.84 22.72
C HIS A 178 -4.13 -10.00 21.71
N PRO A 179 -3.01 -10.74 21.71
CA PRO A 179 -2.79 -11.79 20.73
C PRO A 179 -3.73 -12.97 21.01
N ASP A 180 -4.32 -13.52 19.95
CA ASP A 180 -4.99 -14.82 19.98
C ASP A 180 -3.94 -15.94 19.91
N PRO A 181 -3.74 -16.73 20.98
CA PRO A 181 -2.73 -17.79 20.99
C PRO A 181 -2.94 -18.84 19.89
N ASP A 182 -4.17 -19.01 19.41
CA ASP A 182 -4.50 -20.03 18.42
C ASP A 182 -3.86 -19.74 17.06
N LEU A 183 -3.53 -18.48 16.77
CA LEU A 183 -2.84 -18.05 15.56
C LEU A 183 -1.33 -18.36 15.54
N TYR A 184 -0.80 -18.91 16.64
CA TYR A 184 0.62 -19.22 16.82
C TYR A 184 0.86 -20.70 17.19
N ARG A 185 -0.11 -21.57 16.95
CA ARG A 185 -0.01 -23.01 17.28
C ARG A 185 0.87 -23.80 16.31
N LEU A 186 0.88 -23.40 15.04
CA LEU A 186 1.58 -24.09 13.98
C LEU A 186 2.57 -23.14 13.31
N SER A 187 3.71 -23.69 12.89
CA SER A 187 4.54 -23.04 11.91
C SER A 187 3.95 -23.19 10.50
N ILE A 188 4.29 -22.28 9.57
CA ILE A 188 3.83 -22.35 8.17
C ILE A 188 4.13 -23.72 7.55
N HIS A 189 5.36 -24.23 7.68
CA HIS A 189 5.72 -25.54 7.12
C HIS A 189 4.87 -26.69 7.67
N GLU A 190 4.54 -26.68 8.97
CA GLU A 190 3.69 -27.69 9.62
C GLU A 190 2.25 -27.57 9.13
N ALA A 191 1.71 -26.35 9.05
CA ALA A 191 0.34 -26.12 8.57
C ALA A 191 0.13 -26.55 7.12
N LEU A 192 1.17 -26.45 6.28
CA LEU A 192 1.14 -26.92 4.89
C LEU A 192 1.21 -28.45 4.77
N GLU A 193 1.65 -29.16 5.81
CA GLU A 193 1.67 -30.63 5.86
C GLU A 193 0.34 -31.24 6.32
N GLU A 194 -0.56 -30.47 6.93
CA GLU A 194 -1.84 -30.97 7.45
C GLU A 194 -2.89 -31.29 6.36
N GLY A 195 -2.64 -30.89 5.11
CA GLY A 195 -3.59 -31.08 4.00
C GLY A 195 -4.88 -30.26 4.13
N LYS A 196 -4.83 -29.18 4.94
CA LYS A 196 -5.89 -28.17 5.06
C LYS A 196 -5.47 -26.88 4.34
N PRO A 197 -6.41 -26.06 3.86
CA PRO A 197 -6.09 -24.71 3.43
C PRO A 197 -5.45 -23.90 4.56
N LEU A 198 -4.63 -22.93 4.21
CA LEU A 198 -3.95 -22.03 5.15
C LEU A 198 -4.22 -20.58 4.78
N VAL A 199 -4.64 -19.78 5.76
CA VAL A 199 -4.61 -18.31 5.67
C VAL A 199 -3.46 -17.81 6.52
N VAL A 200 -2.49 -17.15 5.90
CA VAL A 200 -1.33 -16.58 6.60
C VAL A 200 -1.30 -15.07 6.43
N LEU A 201 -1.13 -14.38 7.55
CA LEU A 201 -0.99 -12.92 7.62
C LEU A 201 0.42 -12.56 8.09
N PHE A 202 1.13 -11.78 7.28
CA PHE A 202 2.36 -11.10 7.68
C PHE A 202 2.02 -9.66 8.06
N SER A 203 2.24 -9.28 9.31
CA SER A 203 1.93 -7.92 9.76
C SER A 203 2.69 -7.52 11.02
N THR A 204 2.77 -6.22 11.30
CA THR A 204 3.27 -5.68 12.56
C THR A 204 2.19 -4.89 13.31
N PRO A 205 1.32 -5.54 14.09
CA PRO A 205 0.14 -4.90 14.70
C PRO A 205 0.40 -3.58 15.44
N ALA A 206 1.50 -3.46 16.20
CA ALA A 206 1.78 -2.24 16.97
C ALA A 206 2.59 -1.16 16.24
N PHE A 207 3.36 -1.51 15.20
CA PHE A 207 4.36 -0.61 14.61
C PHE A 207 4.13 -0.32 13.11
N CYS A 208 3.05 -0.83 12.55
CA CYS A 208 2.67 -0.66 11.15
C CYS A 208 2.27 0.78 10.83
N VAL A 209 2.97 1.40 9.86
CA VAL A 209 2.81 2.81 9.49
C VAL A 209 1.39 3.14 8.99
N SER A 210 0.76 2.20 8.28
CA SER A 210 -0.60 2.38 7.77
C SER A 210 -1.68 2.23 8.84
N ALA A 211 -1.33 1.72 10.03
CA ALA A 211 -2.26 1.34 11.10
C ALA A 211 -3.34 0.33 10.68
N THR A 212 -3.14 -0.39 9.57
CA THR A 212 -4.07 -1.43 9.09
C THR A 212 -3.72 -2.84 9.55
N CYS A 213 -2.49 -3.06 10.02
CA CYS A 213 -2.01 -4.38 10.45
C CYS A 213 -2.81 -4.97 11.63
N GLY A 214 -3.10 -4.17 12.66
CA GLY A 214 -3.95 -4.60 13.79
C GLY A 214 -5.36 -5.01 13.35
N PRO A 215 -6.11 -4.14 12.64
CA PRO A 215 -7.41 -4.51 12.08
C PRO A 215 -7.39 -5.73 11.16
N GLN A 216 -6.32 -5.91 10.38
CA GLN A 216 -6.16 -7.09 9.53
C GLN A 216 -6.01 -8.38 10.36
N LEU A 217 -5.29 -8.30 11.48
CA LEU A 217 -5.15 -9.42 12.43
C LEU A 217 -6.48 -9.75 13.12
N GLU A 218 -7.31 -8.75 13.43
CA GLU A 218 -8.66 -8.96 13.97
C GLU A 218 -9.53 -9.74 12.98
N ILE A 219 -9.51 -9.38 11.69
CA ILE A 219 -10.21 -10.11 10.62
C ILE A 219 -9.71 -11.56 10.53
N LEU A 220 -8.39 -11.78 10.61
CA LEU A 220 -7.83 -13.13 10.61
C LEU A 220 -8.38 -13.98 11.78
N GLY A 221 -8.43 -13.40 12.98
CA GLY A 221 -9.01 -14.04 14.17
C GLY A 221 -10.50 -14.38 13.99
N GLN A 222 -11.28 -13.47 13.41
CA GLN A 222 -12.71 -13.70 13.11
C GLN A 222 -12.91 -14.84 12.10
N LEU A 223 -12.06 -14.93 11.08
CA LEU A 223 -12.10 -16.05 10.13
C LEU A 223 -11.70 -17.37 10.79
N LYS A 224 -10.67 -17.35 11.65
CA LYS A 224 -10.27 -18.52 12.45
C LYS A 224 -11.41 -19.01 13.33
N ASP A 225 -12.13 -18.12 14.00
CA ASP A 225 -13.28 -18.50 14.85
C ASP A 225 -14.39 -19.19 14.06
N ARG A 226 -14.58 -18.83 12.79
CA ARG A 226 -15.61 -19.41 11.92
C ARG A 226 -15.17 -20.67 11.17
N TYR A 227 -13.88 -20.77 10.81
CA TYR A 227 -13.38 -21.78 9.87
C TYR A 227 -12.21 -22.63 10.41
N GLY A 228 -11.81 -22.48 11.67
CA GLY A 228 -10.63 -23.15 12.25
C GLY A 228 -10.64 -24.68 12.23
N ASP A 229 -11.81 -25.32 12.09
CA ASP A 229 -11.88 -26.77 11.89
C ASP A 229 -11.49 -27.18 10.45
N GLN A 230 -11.72 -26.30 9.48
CA GLN A 230 -11.60 -26.56 8.05
C GLN A 230 -10.30 -26.01 7.43
N ALA A 231 -9.71 -24.97 8.04
CA ALA A 231 -8.49 -24.32 7.56
C ALA A 231 -7.60 -23.88 8.73
N ASN A 232 -6.32 -23.71 8.44
CA ASN A 232 -5.31 -23.20 9.36
C ASN A 232 -5.18 -21.68 9.23
N PHE A 233 -4.86 -21.01 10.35
CA PHE A 233 -4.73 -19.56 10.42
C PHE A 233 -3.46 -19.21 11.18
N ILE A 234 -2.56 -18.46 10.54
CA ILE A 234 -1.27 -18.10 11.13
C ILE A 234 -1.05 -16.60 11.02
N HIS A 235 -0.68 -15.96 12.12
CA HIS A 235 -0.08 -14.64 12.10
C HIS A 235 1.44 -14.76 12.21
N VAL A 236 2.15 -14.08 11.33
CA VAL A 236 3.60 -13.93 11.37
C VAL A 236 3.91 -12.45 11.59
N GLU A 237 4.52 -12.16 12.74
CA GLU A 237 5.12 -10.87 12.99
C GLU A 237 6.31 -10.66 12.04
N VAL A 238 6.37 -9.50 11.41
CA VAL A 238 7.40 -9.20 10.41
C VAL A 238 8.77 -9.04 11.07
N PHE A 239 8.81 -8.62 12.34
CA PHE A 239 10.06 -8.38 13.08
C PHE A 239 10.40 -9.47 14.11
N GLU A 240 11.69 -9.78 14.21
CA GLU A 240 12.25 -10.56 15.31
C GLU A 240 12.14 -9.77 16.62
N ASP A 241 11.84 -10.46 17.72
CA ASP A 241 11.80 -9.90 19.08
C ASP A 241 11.01 -8.57 19.19
N PRO A 242 9.72 -8.53 18.78
CA PRO A 242 8.93 -7.30 18.75
C PRO A 242 8.81 -6.61 20.13
N HIS A 243 8.88 -7.36 21.24
CA HIS A 243 8.96 -6.81 22.60
C HIS A 243 10.17 -5.90 22.86
N LEU A 244 11.24 -6.00 22.06
CA LEU A 244 12.45 -5.16 22.17
C LEU A 244 12.37 -3.90 21.30
N ILE A 245 11.31 -3.73 20.49
CA ILE A 245 11.16 -2.56 19.61
C ILE A 245 10.69 -1.36 20.43
N GLU A 246 11.59 -0.40 20.65
CA GLU A 246 11.29 0.83 21.38
C GLU A 246 10.83 1.94 20.43
N GLY A 247 9.51 2.08 20.29
CA GLY A 247 8.85 3.24 19.66
C GLY A 247 8.86 3.26 18.13
N ASN A 248 9.95 2.89 17.46
CA ASN A 248 9.95 2.74 15.99
C ASN A 248 10.81 1.56 15.52
N ARG A 249 10.51 1.07 14.32
CA ARG A 249 11.13 -0.11 13.69
C ARG A 249 12.57 0.10 13.18
N THR A 250 13.23 1.20 13.52
CA THR A 250 14.59 1.48 13.00
C THR A 250 15.59 0.48 13.56
N GLY A 251 16.22 -0.29 12.68
CA GLY A 251 17.19 -1.32 13.07
C GLY A 251 16.57 -2.63 13.57
N ALA A 252 15.24 -2.74 13.61
CA ALA A 252 14.55 -4.00 13.86
C ALA A 252 14.85 -4.98 12.72
N ARG A 253 15.18 -6.21 13.09
CA ARG A 253 15.47 -7.29 12.14
C ARG A 253 14.17 -7.96 11.73
N GLN A 254 14.03 -8.29 10.45
CA GLN A 254 12.86 -9.02 9.97
C GLN A 254 13.06 -10.52 10.16
N VAL A 255 11.97 -11.25 10.41
CA VAL A 255 12.00 -12.72 10.46
C VAL A 255 12.36 -13.31 9.09
N PRO A 256 13.03 -14.47 9.01
CA PRO A 256 13.45 -15.07 7.74
C PRO A 256 12.31 -15.25 6.72
N ALA A 257 11.11 -15.58 7.22
CA ALA A 257 9.92 -15.77 6.38
C ALA A 257 9.58 -14.55 5.51
N VAL A 258 9.88 -13.32 5.97
CA VAL A 258 9.67 -12.10 5.16
C VAL A 258 10.51 -12.13 3.89
N GLY A 259 11.75 -12.59 4.00
CA GLY A 259 12.65 -12.76 2.86
C GLY A 259 12.29 -13.96 1.99
N GLU A 260 11.89 -15.09 2.58
CA GLU A 260 11.47 -16.30 1.86
C GLU A 260 10.20 -16.06 1.03
N TRP A 261 9.29 -15.22 1.53
CA TRP A 261 8.07 -14.80 0.82
C TRP A 261 8.27 -13.53 -0.02
N GLY A 262 9.47 -12.95 -0.04
CA GLY A 262 9.81 -11.79 -0.87
C GLY A 262 8.93 -10.56 -0.62
N LEU A 263 8.51 -10.33 0.63
CA LEU A 263 7.52 -9.30 0.98
C LEU A 263 8.15 -7.90 0.97
N PRO A 264 7.66 -6.96 0.13
CA PRO A 264 8.19 -5.60 0.08
C PRO A 264 7.62 -4.68 1.18
N THR A 265 6.44 -5.02 1.71
CA THR A 265 5.62 -4.18 2.59
C THR A 265 4.85 -5.04 3.59
N GLU A 266 3.96 -4.42 4.36
CA GLU A 266 3.00 -5.07 5.25
C GLU A 266 1.72 -4.20 5.34
N PRO A 267 0.57 -4.79 5.68
CA PRO A 267 0.34 -6.23 5.85
C PRO A 267 0.23 -6.98 4.51
N TRP A 268 0.51 -8.29 4.54
CA TRP A 268 0.23 -9.22 3.43
C TRP A 268 -0.57 -10.41 3.93
N THR A 269 -1.66 -10.73 3.23
CA THR A 269 -2.46 -11.95 3.50
C THR A 269 -2.38 -12.88 2.31
N PHE A 270 -2.08 -14.16 2.55
CA PHE A 270 -2.12 -15.21 1.54
C PHE A 270 -3.14 -16.27 1.92
N VAL A 271 -3.88 -16.74 0.92
CA VAL A 271 -4.74 -17.93 1.02
C VAL A 271 -4.07 -19.03 0.21
N VAL A 272 -3.80 -20.15 0.86
CA VAL A 272 -3.11 -21.32 0.31
C VAL A 272 -4.07 -22.51 0.31
N ASP A 273 -4.13 -23.25 -0.79
CA ASP A 273 -4.97 -24.44 -0.93
C ASP A 273 -4.40 -25.68 -0.21
N ARG A 274 -5.12 -26.79 -0.28
CA ARG A 274 -4.76 -28.06 0.39
C ARG A 274 -3.51 -28.71 -0.20
N GLU A 275 -3.13 -28.35 -1.41
CA GLU A 275 -1.94 -28.79 -2.10
C GLU A 275 -0.72 -27.88 -1.82
N GLY A 276 -0.90 -26.88 -0.94
CA GLY A 276 0.14 -25.93 -0.55
C GLY A 276 0.45 -24.91 -1.64
N ARG A 277 -0.51 -24.60 -2.53
CA ARG A 277 -0.37 -23.58 -3.57
C ARG A 277 -1.13 -22.31 -3.22
N VAL A 278 -0.55 -21.16 -3.53
CA VAL A 278 -1.18 -19.86 -3.29
C VAL A 278 -2.41 -19.73 -4.20
N SER A 279 -3.61 -19.66 -3.63
CA SER A 279 -4.85 -19.37 -4.36
C SER A 279 -5.04 -17.87 -4.57
N ASP A 280 -4.83 -17.09 -3.52
CA ASP A 280 -5.02 -15.64 -3.53
C ASP A 280 -3.96 -14.96 -2.65
N LYS A 281 -3.58 -13.73 -3.02
CA LYS A 281 -2.68 -12.89 -2.24
C LYS A 281 -3.18 -11.45 -2.20
N PHE A 282 -3.01 -10.80 -1.06
CA PHE A 282 -3.49 -9.45 -0.82
C PHE A 282 -2.44 -8.60 -0.11
N GLU A 283 -2.07 -7.50 -0.73
CA GLU A 283 -1.26 -6.44 -0.13
C GLU A 283 -2.19 -5.41 0.56
N GLN A 284 -1.80 -4.94 1.74
CA GLN A 284 -2.58 -4.04 2.60
C GLN A 284 -3.89 -4.62 3.15
N PHE A 285 -4.65 -3.74 3.80
CA PHE A 285 -5.98 -4.04 4.32
C PHE A 285 -6.87 -4.68 3.26
N THR A 286 -7.48 -5.79 3.65
CA THR A 286 -8.45 -6.54 2.85
C THR A 286 -9.67 -6.83 3.71
N PRO A 287 -10.86 -6.40 3.27
CA PRO A 287 -12.11 -6.66 3.96
C PRO A 287 -12.34 -8.14 4.25
N GLU A 288 -13.06 -8.39 5.34
CA GLU A 288 -13.41 -9.74 5.80
C GLU A 288 -14.17 -10.53 4.73
N ASP A 289 -15.14 -9.93 4.04
CA ASP A 289 -15.92 -10.58 2.98
C ASP A 289 -15.04 -11.00 1.80
N VAL A 290 -14.09 -10.15 1.39
CA VAL A 290 -13.15 -10.47 0.31
C VAL A 290 -12.23 -11.63 0.69
N LEU A 291 -11.70 -11.63 1.92
CA LEU A 291 -10.85 -12.73 2.41
C LEU A 291 -11.65 -14.02 2.62
N GLU A 292 -12.86 -13.92 3.13
CA GLU A 292 -13.74 -15.06 3.33
C GLU A 292 -14.10 -15.72 2.00
N GLU A 293 -14.43 -14.93 0.97
CA GLU A 293 -14.71 -15.47 -0.35
C GLU A 293 -13.45 -16.10 -1.00
N ALA A 294 -12.25 -15.56 -0.75
CA ALA A 294 -11.02 -16.21 -1.18
C ALA A 294 -10.80 -17.56 -0.48
N LEU A 295 -11.00 -17.61 0.84
CA LEU A 295 -10.91 -18.83 1.63
C LEU A 295 -11.91 -19.89 1.15
N LYS A 296 -13.18 -19.52 0.93
CA LYS A 296 -14.24 -20.43 0.47
C LYS A 296 -13.93 -21.13 -0.86
N LYS A 297 -13.10 -20.55 -1.73
CA LYS A 297 -12.68 -21.21 -2.98
C LYS A 297 -11.86 -22.47 -2.75
N VAL A 298 -11.17 -22.55 -1.61
CA VAL A 298 -10.22 -23.63 -1.29
C VAL A 298 -10.68 -24.51 -0.12
N LEU A 299 -11.81 -24.18 0.52
CA LEU A 299 -12.47 -25.01 1.54
C LEU A 299 -13.13 -26.27 0.97
#